data_AF-A0A7W4CNB8-F1
#
_entry.id   AF-A0A7W4CNB8-F1
#
_cell.length_a   1.000
_cell.length_b   1.000
_cell.length_c   1.000
_cell.angle_alpha   90.00
_cell.angle_beta   90.00
_cell.angle_gamma   90.00
#
_symmetry.space_group_name_H-M   'P 1'
#
loop_
_entity.id
_entity.type
_entity.pdbx_description
1 polymer ?
#
loop_
_entity_poly.entity_id
_entity_poly.type
_entity_poly.pdbx_seq_one_letter_code
_entity_poly.pdbx_strand_id
1 'polypeptide(L)'
;MLISLHKQATTTPKIRAAIQASSEPAWMVAERYGISEQTVWKWRKRDSVQDRSHTAHRLQTTLTPAQEAVAVALRKSLLLPLDDLLAVVREFLNPDVSRSGLDRCLRRHGAGNLRELKPAAPQPAHKPFK
;
A
#
# COMPACT_ATOMS: atom_id res chain seq x y z
N MET A 1 4.52 -4.75 16.77
CA MET A 1 3.96 -4.02 15.60
C MET A 1 4.66 -2.68 15.50
N LEU A 2 5.31 -2.37 14.37
CA LEU A 2 5.82 -1.03 14.08
C LEU A 2 4.63 -0.13 13.70
N ILE A 3 4.12 0.64 14.65
CA ILE A 3 3.04 1.59 14.41
C ILE A 3 3.68 2.89 13.92
N SER A 4 3.49 3.23 12.64
CA SER A 4 3.89 4.52 12.08
C SER A 4 2.88 5.59 12.52
N LEU A 5 3.06 6.12 13.73
CA LEU A 5 2.20 7.15 14.28
C LEU A 5 2.83 8.54 14.10
N HIS A 6 2.04 9.52 13.68
CA HIS A 6 2.48 10.91 13.72
C HIS A 6 2.72 11.37 15.17
N LYS A 7 3.77 12.15 15.42
CA LYS A 7 4.17 12.59 16.78
C LYS A 7 3.04 13.32 17.53
N GLN A 8 2.15 13.98 16.80
CA GLN A 8 1.03 14.76 17.35
C GLN A 8 -0.32 14.02 17.24
N ALA A 9 -0.34 12.71 16.98
CA ALA A 9 -1.59 11.98 16.86
C ALA A 9 -2.28 11.83 18.23
N THR A 10 -3.43 12.49 18.40
CA THR A 10 -4.23 12.44 19.63
C THR A 10 -4.91 11.09 19.83
N THR A 11 -5.41 10.44 18.77
CA THR A 11 -6.10 9.13 18.87
C THR A 11 -5.14 7.99 18.56
N THR A 12 -4.26 7.67 19.49
CA THR A 12 -3.34 6.53 19.37
C THR A 12 -4.06 5.20 19.53
N PRO A 13 -3.52 4.05 19.05
CA PRO A 13 -4.11 2.73 19.28
C PRO A 13 -4.39 2.43 20.76
N LYS A 14 -3.53 2.90 21.68
CA LYS A 14 -3.75 2.80 23.13
C LYS A 14 -5.00 3.56 23.57
N ILE A 15 -5.17 4.80 23.11
CA ILE A 15 -6.32 5.64 23.44
C ILE A 15 -7.60 5.06 22.83
N ARG A 16 -7.55 4.57 21.59
CA ARG A 16 -8.68 3.91 20.93
C ARG A 16 -9.14 2.66 21.69
N ALA A 17 -8.20 1.85 22.20
CA ALA A 17 -8.52 0.70 23.04
C ALA A 17 -9.17 1.12 24.37
N ALA A 18 -8.67 2.18 25.00
CA ALA A 18 -9.26 2.73 26.22
C ALA A 18 -10.69 3.27 25.98
N ILE A 19 -10.93 3.92 24.83
CA ILE A 19 -12.26 4.39 24.41
C ILE A 19 -13.23 3.21 24.21
N GLN A 20 -12.77 2.11 23.60
CA GLN A 20 -13.58 0.91 23.39
C GLN A 20 -13.98 0.23 24.70
N ALA A 21 -13.07 0.17 25.66
CA ALA A 21 -13.32 -0.47 26.97
C ALA A 21 -14.15 0.41 27.93
N SER A 22 -14.22 1.72 27.72
CA SER A 22 -14.91 2.65 28.62
C SER A 22 -16.43 2.61 28.42
N SER A 23 -17.17 2.39 29.51
CA SER A 23 -18.62 2.53 29.62
C SER A 23 -19.09 3.94 30.04
N GLU A 24 -18.16 4.89 30.21
CA GLU A 24 -18.48 6.26 30.65
C GLU A 24 -19.30 7.03 29.59
N PRO A 25 -19.99 8.12 29.96
CA PRO A 25 -20.62 9.00 28.98
C PRO A 25 -19.61 9.54 27.95
N ALA A 26 -20.03 9.66 26.68
CA ALA A 26 -19.11 10.03 25.59
C ALA A 26 -18.48 11.42 25.77
N TRP A 27 -19.23 12.38 26.32
CA TRP A 27 -18.74 13.74 26.61
C TRP A 27 -17.55 13.74 27.58
N MET A 28 -17.57 12.89 28.61
CA MET A 28 -16.49 12.79 29.60
C MET A 28 -15.22 12.18 29.00
N VAL A 29 -15.39 11.17 28.16
CA VAL A 29 -14.27 10.55 27.42
C VAL A 29 -13.69 11.53 26.39
N ALA A 30 -14.55 12.30 25.75
CA ALA A 30 -14.18 13.33 24.77
C ALA A 30 -13.34 14.44 25.43
N GLU A 31 -13.79 14.96 26.56
CA GLU A 31 -13.07 15.97 27.35
C GLU A 31 -11.71 15.44 27.82
N ARG A 32 -11.66 14.23 28.41
CA ARG A 32 -10.42 13.61 28.92
C ARG A 32 -9.33 13.51 27.86
N TYR A 33 -9.70 13.15 26.62
CA TYR A 33 -8.75 12.92 25.53
C TYR A 33 -8.64 14.09 24.55
N GLY A 34 -9.36 15.20 24.75
CA GLY A 34 -9.36 16.35 23.84
C GLY A 34 -9.82 16.00 22.43
N ILE A 35 -10.89 15.19 22.31
CA ILE A 35 -11.46 14.73 21.03
C ILE A 35 -12.95 15.04 20.97
N SER A 36 -13.58 14.89 19.80
CA SER A 36 -15.03 15.02 19.69
C SER A 36 -15.77 13.78 20.20
N GLU A 37 -16.99 13.95 20.71
CA GLU A 37 -17.87 12.81 21.06
C GLU A 37 -18.12 11.89 19.87
N GLN A 38 -18.23 12.43 18.65
CA GLN A 38 -18.34 11.62 17.43
C GLN A 38 -17.16 10.66 17.25
N THR A 39 -15.95 11.09 17.64
CA THR A 39 -14.75 10.25 17.61
C THR A 39 -14.84 9.13 18.65
N VAL A 40 -15.38 9.42 19.84
CA VAL A 40 -15.66 8.41 20.88
C VAL A 40 -16.64 7.37 20.37
N TRP A 41 -17.79 7.81 19.85
CA TRP A 41 -18.83 6.92 19.28
C TRP A 41 -18.28 6.06 18.13
N LYS A 42 -17.48 6.66 17.25
CA LYS A 42 -16.83 5.94 16.15
C LYS A 42 -15.92 4.82 16.65
N TRP A 43 -15.07 5.09 17.64
CA TRP A 43 -14.12 4.08 18.13
C TRP A 43 -14.79 2.99 18.95
N ARG A 44 -15.84 3.31 19.73
CA ARG A 44 -16.67 2.30 20.41
C ARG A 44 -17.32 1.30 19.46
N LYS A 45 -17.76 1.76 18.29
CA LYS A 45 -18.41 0.91 17.27
C LYS A 45 -17.44 0.16 16.35
N ARG A 46 -16.14 0.41 16.42
CA ARG A 46 -15.15 -0.24 15.55
C ARG A 46 -14.75 -1.60 16.12
N ASP A 47 -14.50 -2.56 15.25
CA ASP A 47 -14.03 -3.90 15.66
C ASP A 47 -12.52 -3.94 15.91
N SER A 48 -11.77 -2.92 15.50
CA SER A 48 -10.32 -2.86 15.62
C SER A 48 -9.83 -1.45 15.90
N VAL A 49 -8.75 -1.36 16.67
CA VAL A 49 -8.05 -0.11 17.03
C VAL A 49 -6.97 0.29 16.02
N GLN A 50 -6.62 -0.62 15.11
CA GLN A 50 -5.58 -0.38 14.11
C GLN A 50 -6.11 0.46 12.94
N ASP A 51 -5.22 1.21 12.29
CA ASP A 51 -5.58 1.91 11.06
C ASP A 51 -5.88 0.89 9.96
N ARG A 52 -7.00 1.09 9.27
CA ARG A 52 -7.33 0.36 8.06
C ARG A 52 -6.50 0.93 6.91
N SER A 53 -6.38 0.16 5.84
CA SER A 53 -5.75 0.65 4.62
C SER A 53 -6.38 1.98 4.19
N HIS A 54 -5.52 2.95 3.87
CA HIS A 54 -5.92 4.21 3.23
C HIS A 54 -6.10 4.05 1.71
N THR A 55 -5.79 2.88 1.16
CA THR A 55 -6.01 2.58 -0.25
C THR A 55 -7.51 2.50 -0.52
N ALA A 56 -7.96 3.21 -1.55
CA ALA A 56 -9.36 3.15 -1.97
C ALA A 56 -9.76 1.72 -2.37
N HIS A 57 -10.97 1.32 -1.98
CA HIS A 57 -11.51 -0.01 -2.32
C HIS A 57 -11.65 -0.23 -3.83
N ARG A 58 -11.91 0.84 -4.59
CA ARG A 58 -11.97 0.83 -6.05
C ARG A 58 -10.99 1.84 -6.60
N LEU A 59 -9.97 1.35 -7.29
CA LEU A 59 -9.00 2.19 -7.96
C LEU A 59 -9.56 2.60 -9.33
N GLN A 60 -9.43 3.88 -9.67
CA GLN A 60 -9.81 4.40 -10.98
C GLN A 60 -8.61 4.19 -11.93
N THR A 61 -8.52 2.98 -12.49
CA THR A 61 -7.49 2.58 -13.46
C THR A 61 -8.11 2.34 -14.82
N THR A 62 -7.36 2.60 -15.88
CA THR A 62 -7.78 2.29 -17.25
C THR A 62 -7.58 0.81 -17.58
N LEU A 63 -6.57 0.17 -16.98
CA LEU A 63 -6.36 -1.27 -17.10
C LEU A 63 -7.40 -2.03 -16.27
N THR A 64 -8.00 -3.06 -16.90
CA THR A 64 -8.81 -4.06 -16.20
C THR A 64 -7.92 -4.98 -15.36
N PRO A 65 -8.46 -5.67 -14.34
CA PRO A 65 -7.68 -6.62 -13.54
C PRO A 65 -6.96 -7.69 -14.39
N ALA A 66 -7.59 -8.16 -15.47
CA ALA A 66 -6.98 -9.11 -16.40
C ALA A 66 -5.80 -8.49 -17.17
N GLN A 67 -5.96 -7.27 -17.68
CA GLN A 67 -4.88 -6.56 -18.36
C GLN A 67 -3.71 -6.23 -17.42
N GLU A 68 -3.99 -5.85 -16.17
CA GLU A 68 -2.97 -5.66 -15.14
C GLU A 68 -2.16 -6.96 -14.95
N ALA A 69 -2.83 -8.11 -14.85
CA ALA A 69 -2.17 -9.40 -14.68
C ALA A 69 -1.26 -9.74 -15.87
N VAL A 70 -1.70 -9.49 -17.10
CA VAL A 70 -0.87 -9.69 -18.31
C VAL A 70 0.33 -8.75 -18.30
N ALA A 71 0.15 -7.45 -18.03
CA ALA A 71 1.25 -6.49 -17.98
C ALA A 71 2.30 -6.86 -16.92
N VAL A 72 1.86 -7.33 -15.75
CA VAL A 72 2.75 -7.80 -14.67
C VAL A 72 3.47 -9.08 -15.06
N ALA A 73 2.79 -10.03 -15.70
CA ALA A 73 3.41 -11.26 -16.20
C ALA A 73 4.49 -10.96 -17.24
N LEU A 74 4.21 -10.08 -18.22
CA LEU A 74 5.18 -9.63 -19.21
C LEU A 74 6.41 -8.99 -18.54
N ARG A 75 6.20 -8.11 -17.55
CA ARG A 75 7.31 -7.48 -16.80
C ARG A 75 8.20 -8.50 -16.09
N LYS A 76 7.60 -9.52 -15.46
CA LYS A 76 8.34 -10.54 -14.70
C LYS A 76 9.07 -11.54 -15.62
N SER A 77 8.46 -11.91 -16.74
CA SER A 77 9.04 -12.90 -17.67
C SER A 77 10.09 -12.30 -18.60
N LEU A 78 9.82 -11.11 -19.13
CA LEU A 78 10.67 -10.49 -20.16
C LEU A 78 11.64 -9.46 -19.59
N LEU A 79 11.46 -9.06 -18.33
CA LEU A 79 12.29 -8.05 -17.66
C LEU A 79 12.42 -6.74 -18.45
N LEU A 80 11.36 -6.38 -19.19
CA LEU A 80 11.32 -5.15 -19.99
C LEU A 80 11.39 -3.91 -19.10
N PRO A 81 12.13 -2.86 -19.48
CA PRO A 81 12.01 -1.51 -18.92
C PRO A 81 10.57 -0.98 -18.96
N LEU A 82 10.29 0.06 -18.16
CA LEU A 82 8.92 0.58 -18.04
C LEU A 82 8.38 1.11 -19.37
N ASP A 83 9.22 1.81 -20.14
CA ASP A 83 8.85 2.43 -21.40
C ASP A 83 8.65 1.40 -22.52
N ASP A 84 9.47 0.36 -22.58
CA ASP A 84 9.30 -0.73 -23.53
C ASP A 84 8.03 -1.54 -23.22
N LEU A 85 7.76 -1.81 -21.94
CA LEU A 85 6.50 -2.43 -21.54
C LEU A 85 5.31 -1.54 -21.87
N LEU A 86 5.42 -0.22 -21.71
CA LEU A 86 4.35 0.72 -22.05
C LEU A 86 3.98 0.63 -23.54
N ALA A 87 4.96 0.52 -24.44
CA ALA A 87 4.71 0.34 -25.86
C ALA A 87 3.90 -0.94 -26.13
N VAL A 88 4.32 -2.07 -25.54
CA VAL A 88 3.62 -3.36 -25.68
C VAL A 88 2.20 -3.30 -25.11
N VAL A 89 2.02 -2.71 -23.92
CA VAL A 89 0.70 -2.64 -23.27
C VAL A 89 -0.25 -1.73 -24.07
N ARG A 90 0.24 -0.64 -24.66
CA ARG A 90 -0.58 0.24 -25.51
C ARG A 90 -1.05 -0.45 -26.78
N GLU A 91 -0.14 -1.18 -27.42
CA GLU A 91 -0.42 -1.86 -28.68
C GLU A 91 -1.42 -3.01 -28.48
N PHE A 92 -1.22 -3.84 -27.45
CA PHE A 92 -1.93 -5.12 -27.37
C PHE A 92 -3.01 -5.20 -26.28
N LEU A 93 -3.05 -4.26 -25.33
CA LEU A 93 -3.97 -4.34 -24.19
C LEU A 93 -4.87 -3.12 -24.08
N ASN A 94 -4.29 -1.93 -23.96
CA ASN A 94 -5.04 -0.71 -23.69
C ASN A 94 -4.29 0.53 -24.25
N PRO A 95 -4.76 1.13 -25.35
CA PRO A 95 -4.09 2.27 -25.97
C PRO A 95 -4.05 3.51 -25.05
N ASP A 96 -5.02 3.65 -24.15
CA ASP A 96 -5.17 4.79 -23.24
C ASP A 96 -4.35 4.62 -21.95
N VAL A 97 -3.56 3.55 -21.81
CA VAL A 97 -2.71 3.42 -20.62
C VAL A 97 -1.68 4.56 -20.57
N SER A 98 -1.62 5.21 -19.41
CA SER A 98 -0.58 6.19 -19.12
C SER A 98 0.63 5.52 -18.51
N ARG A 99 1.82 6.11 -18.74
CA ARG A 99 3.07 5.64 -18.14
C ARG A 99 2.99 5.53 -16.62
N SER A 100 2.41 6.55 -15.97
CA SER A 100 2.23 6.58 -14.50
C SER A 100 1.15 5.60 -14.03
N GLY A 101 0.11 5.36 -14.82
CA GLY A 101 -0.87 4.31 -14.58
C GLY A 101 -0.23 2.93 -14.54
N LEU A 102 0.59 2.63 -15.56
CA LEU A 102 1.35 1.38 -15.63
C LEU A 102 2.35 1.24 -14.48
N ASP A 103 3.13 2.27 -14.17
CA ASP A 103 4.07 2.24 -13.03
C ASP A 103 3.37 1.97 -11.69
N ARG A 104 2.23 2.65 -11.43
CA ARG A 104 1.44 2.40 -10.22
C ARG A 104 0.87 0.98 -10.17
N CYS A 105 0.45 0.43 -11.31
CA CYS A 105 0.05 -0.97 -11.42
C CYS A 105 1.22 -1.88 -11.02
N LEU A 106 2.39 -1.73 -11.65
CA LEU A 106 3.56 -2.56 -11.36
C LEU A 106 3.97 -2.49 -9.89
N ARG A 107 4.03 -1.30 -9.27
CA ARG A 107 4.36 -1.16 -7.85
C ARG A 107 3.38 -1.87 -6.94
N ARG A 108 2.08 -1.77 -7.21
CA ARG A 108 1.03 -2.46 -6.45
C ARG A 108 1.19 -3.98 -6.48
N HIS A 109 1.72 -4.51 -7.59
CA HIS A 109 1.96 -5.94 -7.82
C HIS A 109 3.40 -6.38 -7.52
N GLY A 110 4.20 -5.54 -6.85
CA GLY A 110 5.59 -5.86 -6.47
C GLY A 110 6.57 -5.97 -7.65
N ALA A 111 6.24 -5.39 -8.81
CA ALA A 111 7.03 -5.43 -10.04
C ALA A 111 7.60 -4.06 -10.44
N GLY A 112 7.58 -3.08 -9.53
CA GLY A 112 8.02 -1.71 -9.80
C GLY A 112 9.52 -1.59 -10.07
N ASN A 113 10.35 -2.33 -9.32
CA ASN A 113 11.80 -2.28 -9.47
C ASN A 113 12.32 -3.49 -10.26
N LEU A 114 12.90 -3.23 -11.43
CA LEU A 114 13.43 -4.30 -12.29
C LEU A 114 14.61 -5.04 -11.64
N ARG A 115 15.40 -4.36 -10.80
CA ARG A 115 16.57 -4.97 -10.13
C ARG A 115 16.17 -6.07 -9.15
N GLU A 116 15.04 -5.89 -8.47
CA GLU A 116 14.47 -6.87 -7.54
C GLU A 116 13.90 -8.11 -8.26
N LEU A 117 13.60 -7.99 -9.56
CA LEU A 117 13.09 -9.10 -10.37
C LEU A 117 14.20 -9.92 -11.05
N LYS A 118 15.41 -9.35 -11.18
CA LYS A 118 16.53 -10.07 -11.79
C LYS A 118 17.07 -11.12 -10.81
N PRO A 119 17.44 -12.31 -11.30
CA PRO A 119 18.13 -13.29 -10.45
C PRO A 119 19.41 -12.69 -9.90
N ALA A 120 19.72 -12.99 -8.63
CA ALA A 120 20.96 -12.57 -8.01
C ALA A 120 22.14 -13.10 -8.84
N ALA A 121 23.06 -12.21 -9.20
CA ALA A 121 24.31 -12.63 -9.83
C ALA A 121 25.05 -13.58 -8.87
N PRO A 122 25.65 -14.67 -9.36
CA PRO A 122 26.45 -15.54 -8.51
C PRO A 122 27.55 -14.72 -7.85
N GLN A 123 27.75 -14.90 -6.54
CA GLN A 123 28.82 -14.21 -5.83
C GLN A 123 30.17 -14.61 -6.45
N PRO A 124 31.06 -13.63 -6.69
CA PRO A 124 32.38 -13.94 -7.24
C PRO A 124 33.11 -14.89 -6.28
N ALA A 125 33.62 -16.00 -6.81
CA ALA A 125 34.45 -16.92 -6.04
C ALA A 125 35.63 -16.15 -5.44
N HIS A 126 35.81 -16.22 -4.12
CA HIS A 126 36.94 -15.59 -3.44
C HIS A 126 38.24 -16.11 -4.06
N LYS A 127 39.00 -15.23 -4.70
CA LYS A 127 40.35 -15.57 -5.15
C LYS A 127 41.24 -15.69 -3.91
N PRO A 128 42.06 -16.75 -3.79
CA PRO A 128 43.06 -16.82 -2.74
C PRO A 128 44.03 -15.64 -2.91
N PHE A 129 44.43 -15.06 -1.79
CA PHE A 129 45.44 -14.00 -1.74
C PHE A 129 46.78 -14.57 -2.24
N LYS A 130 47.47 -13.81 -3.10
CA LYS A 130 48.78 -14.19 -3.66
C LYS A 130 49.91 -13.71 -2.76
#